data_AF-T0RWK4-F1
#
_entry.id   AF-T0RWK4-F1
#
_cell.length_a   1.000
_cell.length_b   1.000
_cell.length_c   1.000
_cell.angle_alpha   90.00
_cell.angle_beta   90.00
_cell.angle_gamma   90.00
#
_symmetry.space_group_name_H-M   'P 1'
#
loop_
_entity.id
_entity.type
_entity.pdbx_description
1 polymer ?
#
loop_
_entity_poly.entity_id
_entity_poly.type
_entity_poly.pdbx_seq_one_letter_code
_entity_poly.pdbx_strand_id
1 'polypeptide(L)'
;MATLVAADFTDTIDSTKSWVQLRVFDHEGESYLTPRIPVSSDTANLGGAAFTKAFQALPNKAISSISCTSKVIDAVPDTTLEDGFYVTCQYTDNPGPHRLPEVVASAFASSGAAPTASRAYVTADIRRGESVDYCATALSNTYTSGADSTTITVSGSTVGITVPSMIKIKDQLLIVTALASASTLTNAWALPAATATAIAGGATMYTASGVTVTADVCKIIAWTVGSNSFSCATDAQVPTAVVGSKIFYQNAIYYVRAIVPAVTGTPALITVDRKFGGKSADGSDCFKGYTNDNCDTQNILAF
;
A
#
# COMPACT_ATOMS: atom_id res chain seq x y z
N MET A 1 -30.99 -28.26 -9.27
CA MET A 1 -29.54 -28.06 -9.08
C MET A 1 -28.95 -27.74 -10.43
N ALA A 2 -28.75 -26.45 -10.74
CA ALA A 2 -28.00 -26.04 -11.91
C ALA A 2 -26.54 -25.90 -11.48
N THR A 3 -25.71 -26.81 -11.96
CA THR A 3 -24.26 -26.73 -11.79
C THR A 3 -23.77 -25.51 -12.56
N LEU A 4 -23.31 -24.47 -11.86
CA LEU A 4 -22.49 -23.44 -12.49
C LEU A 4 -21.18 -24.12 -12.88
N VAL A 5 -21.04 -24.41 -14.17
CA VAL A 5 -19.75 -24.73 -14.77
C VAL A 5 -18.93 -23.45 -14.64
N ALA A 6 -17.84 -23.49 -13.88
CA ALA A 6 -16.84 -22.43 -13.94
C ALA A 6 -16.45 -22.28 -15.42
N ALA A 7 -16.80 -21.15 -16.02
CA ALA A 7 -16.29 -20.82 -17.33
C ALA A 7 -14.78 -20.73 -17.17
N ASP A 8 -14.08 -21.73 -17.68
CA ASP A 8 -12.66 -21.67 -17.95
C ASP A 8 -12.50 -20.52 -18.95
N PHE A 9 -12.16 -19.33 -18.46
CA PHE A 9 -11.93 -18.16 -19.30
C PHE A 9 -10.67 -18.46 -20.10
N THR A 10 -10.86 -18.99 -21.31
CA THR A 10 -9.77 -19.18 -22.27
C THR A 10 -9.05 -17.85 -22.44
N ASP A 11 -7.78 -17.80 -22.01
CA ASP A 11 -6.89 -16.64 -22.09
C ASP A 11 -7.14 -15.82 -23.37
N THR A 12 -7.87 -14.71 -23.23
CA THR A 12 -8.25 -13.93 -24.39
C THR A 12 -7.15 -12.97 -24.81
N ILE A 13 -6.17 -12.64 -23.96
CA ILE A 13 -5.09 -11.70 -24.29
C ILE A 13 -3.97 -12.41 -25.06
N ASP A 14 -3.68 -11.92 -26.27
CA ASP A 14 -2.52 -12.36 -27.03
C ASP A 14 -1.26 -11.67 -26.47
N SER A 15 -0.51 -12.41 -25.65
CA SER A 15 0.70 -11.91 -24.99
C SER A 15 1.85 -11.54 -25.93
N THR A 16 1.79 -11.95 -27.20
CA THR A 16 2.78 -11.59 -28.22
C THR A 16 2.48 -10.26 -28.90
N LYS A 17 1.20 -9.85 -28.87
CA LYS A 17 0.71 -8.63 -29.52
C LYS A 17 0.26 -7.55 -28.52
N SER A 18 0.00 -7.93 -27.27
CA SER A 18 -0.43 -7.04 -26.21
C SER A 18 0.74 -6.48 -25.43
N TRP A 19 0.77 -5.16 -25.27
CA TRP A 19 1.85 -4.48 -24.59
C TRP A 19 1.43 -3.12 -24.03
N VAL A 20 2.15 -2.65 -23.03
CA VAL A 20 2.08 -1.29 -22.52
C VAL A 20 3.46 -0.63 -22.61
N GLN A 21 3.50 0.66 -22.86
CA GLN A 21 4.71 1.46 -22.86
C GLN A 21 4.54 2.65 -21.91
N LEU A 22 5.49 2.78 -21.00
CA LEU A 22 5.45 3.81 -19.97
C LEU A 22 6.47 4.90 -20.27
N ARG A 23 6.09 6.14 -19.99
CA ARG A 23 7.03 7.22 -19.70
C ARG A 23 7.27 7.22 -18.22
N VAL A 24 8.53 7.02 -17.86
CA VAL A 24 9.01 7.12 -16.49
C VAL A 24 9.83 8.39 -16.39
N PHE A 25 9.95 8.90 -15.18
CA PHE A 25 10.80 10.06 -14.92
C PHE A 25 12.04 9.58 -14.16
N ASP A 26 13.06 10.40 -13.96
CA ASP A 26 14.02 10.24 -12.87
C ASP A 26 13.75 11.29 -11.77
N HIS A 27 14.62 11.32 -10.75
CA HIS A 27 14.52 12.29 -9.66
C HIS A 27 14.59 13.74 -10.13
N GLU A 28 15.37 14.02 -11.17
CA GLU A 28 15.55 15.36 -11.74
C GLU A 28 14.41 15.75 -12.70
N GLY A 29 13.49 14.80 -12.96
CA GLY A 29 12.34 15.00 -13.83
C GLY A 29 12.62 14.75 -15.31
N GLU A 30 13.81 14.22 -15.67
CA GLU A 30 14.05 13.77 -17.04
C GLU A 30 13.17 12.56 -17.35
N SER A 31 12.62 12.51 -18.57
CA SER A 31 11.69 11.46 -18.95
C SER A 31 12.34 10.41 -19.84
N TYR A 32 12.07 9.15 -19.55
CA TYR A 32 12.53 8.00 -20.32
C TYR A 32 11.34 7.16 -20.77
N LEU A 33 11.48 6.52 -21.93
CA LEU A 33 10.49 5.57 -22.41
C LEU A 33 10.97 4.15 -22.10
N THR A 34 10.11 3.36 -21.47
CA THR A 34 10.37 1.93 -21.34
C THR A 34 10.34 1.28 -22.72
N PRO A 35 11.00 0.11 -22.88
CA PRO A 35 10.62 -0.83 -23.91
C PRO A 35 9.13 -1.19 -23.79
N ARG A 36 8.55 -1.73 -24.87
CA ARG A 36 7.19 -2.30 -24.81
C ARG A 36 7.19 -3.46 -23.83
N ILE A 37 6.37 -3.35 -22.79
CA ILE A 37 6.24 -4.36 -21.73
C ILE A 37 5.09 -5.28 -22.13
N PRO A 38 5.32 -6.59 -22.32
CA PRO A 38 4.26 -7.52 -22.72
C PRO A 38 3.21 -7.64 -21.62
N VAL A 39 1.94 -7.75 -22.04
CA VAL A 39 0.80 -8.00 -21.16
C VAL A 39 0.25 -9.39 -21.45
N SER A 40 -0.03 -10.19 -20.42
CA SER A 40 -0.61 -11.53 -20.52
C SER A 40 -1.83 -11.65 -19.62
N SER A 41 -2.60 -12.74 -19.73
CA SER A 41 -3.53 -13.10 -18.68
C SER A 41 -2.81 -13.37 -17.36
N ASP A 42 -3.57 -13.27 -16.26
CA ASP A 42 -3.11 -13.38 -14.89
C ASP A 42 -2.51 -14.77 -14.56
N THR A 43 -2.88 -15.80 -15.32
CA THR A 43 -2.51 -17.19 -15.04
C THR A 43 -1.00 -17.48 -15.07
N ALA A 44 -0.21 -16.65 -15.75
CA ALA A 44 1.25 -16.82 -15.84
C ALA A 44 2.07 -15.95 -14.87
N ASN A 45 1.45 -14.98 -14.16
CA ASN A 45 2.11 -14.07 -13.21
C ASN A 45 3.49 -13.53 -13.68
N LEU A 46 3.60 -13.13 -14.96
CA LEU A 46 4.86 -12.63 -15.54
C LEU A 46 5.05 -11.12 -15.38
N GLY A 47 4.01 -10.39 -14.95
CA GLY A 47 3.99 -8.92 -14.90
C GLY A 47 5.14 -8.33 -14.09
N GLY A 48 5.35 -8.79 -12.85
CA GLY A 48 6.42 -8.29 -11.98
C GLY A 48 7.81 -8.43 -12.59
N ALA A 49 8.14 -9.60 -13.15
CA ALA A 49 9.43 -9.83 -13.79
C ALA A 49 9.60 -9.00 -15.08
N ALA A 50 8.54 -8.89 -15.89
CA ALA A 50 8.56 -8.10 -17.12
C ALA A 50 8.75 -6.61 -16.84
N PHE A 51 8.03 -6.05 -15.87
CA PHE A 51 8.17 -4.67 -15.45
C PHE A 51 9.55 -4.41 -14.87
N THR A 52 10.03 -5.25 -13.96
CA THR A 52 11.38 -5.11 -13.36
C THR A 52 12.45 -5.02 -14.45
N LYS A 53 12.42 -5.92 -15.44
CA LYS A 53 13.35 -5.89 -16.58
C LYS A 53 13.20 -4.62 -17.43
N ALA A 54 11.97 -4.18 -17.70
CA ALA A 54 11.72 -2.99 -18.51
C ALA A 54 12.27 -1.71 -17.85
N PHE A 55 12.13 -1.57 -16.54
CA PHE A 55 12.71 -0.46 -15.80
C PHE A 55 14.24 -0.53 -15.73
N GLN A 56 14.80 -1.72 -15.47
CA GLN A 56 16.26 -1.92 -15.44
C GLN A 56 16.92 -1.74 -16.81
N ALA A 57 16.17 -1.86 -17.90
CA ALA A 57 16.63 -1.63 -19.27
C ALA A 57 16.66 -0.15 -19.68
N LEU A 58 16.20 0.77 -18.83
CA LEU A 58 16.27 2.20 -19.11
C LEU A 58 17.73 2.67 -19.24
N PRO A 59 18.01 3.61 -20.15
CA PRO A 59 19.36 4.12 -20.36
C PRO A 59 19.88 4.78 -19.08
N ASN A 60 21.21 4.85 -18.96
CA ASN A 60 21.93 5.41 -17.81
C ASN A 60 21.61 4.76 -16.45
N LYS A 61 20.91 3.60 -16.46
CA LYS A 61 20.40 2.96 -15.25
C LYS A 61 19.60 3.94 -14.37
N ALA A 62 18.83 4.83 -15.02
CA ALA A 62 17.98 5.82 -14.35
C ALA A 62 17.12 5.19 -13.24
N ILE A 63 16.71 3.93 -13.46
CA ILE A 63 16.07 3.08 -12.46
C ILE A 63 16.83 1.74 -12.39
N SER A 64 17.87 1.69 -11.56
CA SER A 64 18.72 0.50 -11.40
C SER A 64 18.20 -0.47 -10.33
N SER A 65 17.45 0.04 -9.36
CA SER A 65 17.13 -0.64 -8.10
C SER A 65 15.62 -0.62 -7.87
N ILE A 66 14.89 -1.51 -8.55
CA ILE A 66 13.43 -1.65 -8.49
C ILE A 66 13.05 -3.12 -8.41
N SER A 67 12.01 -3.42 -7.64
CA SER A 67 11.41 -4.73 -7.50
C SER A 67 9.92 -4.60 -7.78
N CYS A 68 9.43 -5.32 -8.79
CA CYS A 68 8.02 -5.35 -9.12
C CYS A 68 7.43 -6.73 -8.83
N THR A 69 6.30 -6.76 -8.16
CA THR A 69 5.55 -7.97 -7.84
C THR A 69 4.18 -7.85 -8.48
N SER A 70 3.76 -8.84 -9.26
CA SER A 70 2.35 -8.92 -9.66
C SER A 70 1.55 -9.43 -8.47
N LYS A 71 0.54 -8.67 -8.07
CA LYS A 71 -0.29 -9.01 -6.91
C LYS A 71 -1.64 -9.47 -7.41
N VAL A 72 -2.09 -10.60 -6.87
CA VAL A 72 -3.49 -11.00 -6.88
C VAL A 72 -4.11 -10.34 -5.63
N ILE A 73 -4.93 -9.31 -5.83
CA ILE A 73 -5.97 -8.76 -4.91
C ILE A 73 -5.68 -7.52 -4.00
N ASP A 74 -6.72 -6.65 -3.96
CA ASP A 74 -7.19 -5.69 -2.93
C ASP A 74 -6.81 -4.19 -2.92
N ALA A 75 -6.61 -3.55 -4.08
CA ALA A 75 -6.86 -2.10 -4.16
C ALA A 75 -7.24 -1.66 -5.60
N VAL A 76 -8.55 -1.71 -5.90
CA VAL A 76 -9.25 -1.10 -7.07
C VAL A 76 -9.18 -1.87 -8.41
N PRO A 77 -10.35 -2.03 -9.08
CA PRO A 77 -11.15 -3.25 -9.03
C PRO A 77 -10.63 -4.33 -10.01
N ASP A 78 -10.17 -5.46 -9.47
CA ASP A 78 -10.24 -6.71 -10.23
C ASP A 78 -11.72 -7.06 -10.36
N THR A 79 -12.34 -6.66 -11.47
CA THR A 79 -13.67 -7.17 -11.79
C THR A 79 -13.43 -8.57 -12.34
N THR A 80 -14.18 -9.55 -11.88
CA THR A 80 -14.10 -10.97 -12.30
C THR A 80 -14.41 -11.20 -13.79
N LEU A 81 -14.35 -10.16 -14.61
CA LEU A 81 -14.72 -10.05 -16.02
C LEU A 81 -13.60 -9.40 -16.86
N GLU A 82 -12.43 -9.12 -16.29
CA GLU A 82 -11.30 -8.50 -17.00
C GLU A 82 -10.09 -9.45 -17.05
N ASP A 83 -9.51 -9.63 -18.24
CA ASP A 83 -8.22 -10.29 -18.43
C ASP A 83 -7.09 -9.25 -18.35
N GLY A 84 -6.04 -9.54 -17.57
CA GLY A 84 -4.87 -8.68 -17.43
C GLY A 84 -4.08 -9.02 -16.17
N PHE A 85 -3.27 -8.07 -15.71
CA PHE A 85 -2.60 -8.18 -14.41
C PHE A 85 -2.44 -6.81 -13.76
N TYR A 86 -2.25 -6.83 -12.44
CA TYR A 86 -1.84 -5.66 -11.66
C TYR A 86 -0.41 -5.86 -11.13
N VAL A 87 0.43 -4.84 -11.27
CA VAL A 87 1.83 -4.88 -10.81
C VAL A 87 2.08 -3.74 -9.84
N THR A 88 2.61 -4.09 -8.66
CA THR A 88 3.16 -3.14 -7.71
C THR A 88 4.67 -3.11 -7.87
N CYS A 89 5.23 -1.93 -8.13
CA CYS A 89 6.67 -1.73 -8.22
C CYS A 89 7.17 -0.86 -7.06
N GLN A 90 8.27 -1.28 -6.44
CA GLN A 90 8.93 -0.57 -5.36
C GLN A 90 10.40 -0.36 -5.70
N TYR A 91 10.89 0.87 -5.55
CA TYR A 91 12.33 1.13 -5.54
C TYR A 91 12.95 0.51 -4.28
N THR A 92 14.11 -0.14 -4.42
CA THR A 92 14.78 -0.79 -3.28
C THR A 92 15.41 0.25 -2.35
N ASP A 93 15.70 1.43 -2.88
CA ASP A 93 16.11 2.63 -2.14
C ASP A 93 15.05 3.73 -2.31
N ASN A 94 15.15 4.81 -1.54
CA ASN A 94 14.28 5.96 -1.72
C ASN A 94 14.85 6.89 -2.82
N PRO A 95 14.30 6.93 -4.04
CA PRO A 95 14.77 7.85 -5.08
C PRO A 95 14.30 9.30 -4.84
N GLY A 96 13.69 9.58 -3.69
CA GLY A 96 13.06 10.85 -3.38
C GLY A 96 11.69 11.00 -4.03
N PRO A 97 11.16 12.25 -4.08
CA PRO A 97 9.89 12.53 -4.70
C PRO A 97 10.02 12.29 -6.19
N HIS A 98 9.12 11.45 -6.70
CA HIS A 98 9.17 11.01 -8.07
C HIS A 98 7.80 11.15 -8.71
N ARG A 99 7.77 11.65 -9.95
CA ARG A 99 6.53 11.76 -10.70
C ARG A 99 6.05 10.37 -11.09
N LEU A 100 4.75 10.13 -10.93
CA LEU A 100 4.16 8.87 -11.35
C LEU A 100 4.43 8.60 -12.84
N PRO A 101 4.79 7.35 -13.20
CA PRO A 101 4.86 6.97 -14.60
C PRO A 101 3.54 7.21 -15.33
N GLU A 102 3.64 7.47 -16.61
CA GLU A 102 2.49 7.75 -17.49
C GLU A 102 2.41 6.68 -18.56
N VAL A 103 1.19 6.20 -18.85
CA VAL A 103 0.96 5.33 -20.00
C VAL A 103 1.05 6.20 -21.26
N VAL A 104 2.07 5.98 -22.07
CA VAL A 104 2.26 6.71 -23.34
C VAL A 104 1.51 6.03 -24.47
N ALA A 105 1.58 4.71 -24.50
CA ALA A 105 0.92 3.90 -25.50
C ALA A 105 0.64 2.51 -24.94
N SER A 106 -0.40 1.88 -25.45
CA SER A 106 -0.75 0.50 -25.16
C SER A 106 -1.43 -0.13 -26.36
N ALA A 107 -1.24 -1.42 -26.53
CA ALA A 107 -2.00 -2.24 -27.46
C ALA A 107 -2.51 -3.47 -26.73
N PHE A 108 -3.78 -3.79 -26.91
CA PHE A 108 -4.41 -4.98 -26.35
C PHE A 108 -5.01 -5.76 -27.51
N ALA A 109 -4.41 -6.90 -27.81
CA ALA A 109 -4.86 -7.80 -28.85
C ALA A 109 -5.39 -9.07 -28.20
N SER A 110 -6.38 -9.68 -28.83
CA SER A 110 -6.91 -10.95 -28.37
C SER A 110 -6.62 -12.10 -29.32
N SER A 111 -6.46 -13.29 -28.74
CA SER A 111 -6.39 -14.57 -29.46
C SER A 111 -7.79 -15.08 -29.86
N GLY A 112 -8.84 -14.51 -29.24
CA GLY A 112 -10.26 -14.85 -29.43
C GLY A 112 -11.12 -13.64 -29.85
N ALA A 113 -12.26 -13.44 -29.20
CA ALA A 113 -13.14 -12.30 -29.46
C ALA A 113 -12.42 -10.97 -29.17
N ALA A 114 -12.66 -9.94 -29.99
CA ALA A 114 -12.06 -8.63 -29.78
C ALA A 114 -12.50 -8.04 -28.42
N PRO A 115 -11.57 -7.43 -27.64
CA PRO A 115 -11.93 -6.79 -26.38
C PRO A 115 -12.93 -5.66 -26.64
N THR A 116 -14.02 -5.64 -25.87
CA THR A 116 -15.06 -4.60 -25.97
C THR A 116 -14.62 -3.28 -25.35
N ALA A 117 -13.68 -3.32 -24.41
CA ALA A 117 -12.99 -2.19 -23.83
C ALA A 117 -11.59 -2.62 -23.38
N SER A 118 -10.66 -1.67 -23.30
CA SER A 118 -9.33 -1.90 -22.73
C SER A 118 -8.90 -0.69 -21.92
N ARG A 119 -8.13 -0.93 -20.85
CA ARG A 119 -7.63 0.13 -19.97
C ARG A 119 -6.21 -0.18 -19.50
N ALA A 120 -5.38 0.85 -19.49
CA ALA A 120 -4.10 0.87 -18.80
C ALA A 120 -4.05 2.16 -17.99
N TYR A 121 -3.73 2.04 -16.71
CA TYR A 121 -3.55 3.18 -15.84
C TYR A 121 -2.41 2.91 -14.87
N VAL A 122 -1.71 3.97 -14.51
CA VAL A 122 -0.70 3.95 -13.44
C VAL A 122 -1.31 4.72 -12.29
N THR A 123 -1.31 4.10 -11.11
CA THR A 123 -1.66 4.77 -9.87
C THR A 123 -0.50 4.66 -8.90
N ALA A 124 -0.39 5.65 -8.01
CA ALA A 124 0.33 5.40 -6.78
C ALA A 124 -0.49 4.42 -5.95
N ASP A 125 0.18 3.47 -5.32
CA ASP A 125 -0.40 2.80 -4.16
C ASP A 125 -0.48 3.82 -2.98
N ILE A 126 -0.74 3.36 -1.77
CA ILE A 126 -0.72 4.15 -0.53
C ILE A 126 0.62 4.85 -0.24
N ARG A 127 1.63 4.76 -1.12
CA ARG A 127 2.94 5.42 -0.99
C ARG A 127 3.41 6.01 -2.32
N ARG A 128 3.47 7.34 -2.39
CA ARG A 128 4.28 8.04 -3.40
C ARG A 128 5.70 8.19 -2.86
N GLY A 129 6.70 8.24 -3.75
CA GLY A 129 8.07 8.59 -3.35
C GLY A 129 8.04 9.88 -2.52
N GLU A 130 8.64 9.84 -1.34
CA GLU A 130 8.78 11.00 -0.46
C GLU A 130 10.26 11.34 -0.37
N SER A 131 10.63 12.61 -0.20
CA SER A 131 12.05 13.00 -0.10
C SER A 131 12.79 12.38 1.10
N VAL A 132 12.06 11.78 2.04
CA VAL A 132 12.60 11.26 3.30
C VAL A 132 12.13 9.82 3.46
N ASP A 133 13.07 8.87 3.58
CA ASP A 133 12.74 7.55 4.11
C ASP A 133 12.80 7.65 5.63
N TYR A 134 11.63 7.62 6.26
CA TYR A 134 11.55 7.68 7.72
C TYR A 134 12.21 6.48 8.37
N CYS A 135 12.18 5.32 7.74
CA CYS A 135 12.73 4.08 8.27
C CYS A 135 14.08 3.76 7.60
N ALA A 136 15.06 4.65 7.75
CA ALA A 136 16.38 4.50 7.15
C ALA A 136 17.37 3.71 8.02
N THR A 137 17.08 3.50 9.31
CA THR A 137 18.01 2.81 10.22
C THR A 137 17.71 1.33 10.26
N ALA A 138 18.59 0.50 9.72
CA ALA A 138 18.46 -0.95 9.78
C ALA A 138 18.56 -1.43 11.24
N LEU A 139 17.64 -2.29 11.64
CA LEU A 139 17.69 -3.00 12.92
C LEU A 139 18.59 -4.23 12.78
N SER A 140 19.19 -4.67 13.89
CA SER A 140 19.89 -5.96 13.96
C SER A 140 18.95 -7.16 13.84
N ASN A 141 17.65 -6.93 14.00
CA ASN A 141 16.60 -7.93 13.96
C ASN A 141 16.06 -8.12 12.55
N THR A 142 15.65 -9.34 12.25
CA THR A 142 14.98 -9.65 10.99
C THR A 142 13.59 -10.22 11.25
N TYR A 143 12.68 -10.00 10.30
CA TYR A 143 11.35 -10.58 10.33
C TYR A 143 11.42 -12.11 10.28
N THR A 144 10.66 -12.79 11.14
CA THR A 144 10.51 -14.25 11.12
C THR A 144 9.12 -14.65 10.64
N SER A 145 8.07 -14.09 11.24
CA SER A 145 6.67 -14.39 10.91
C SER A 145 5.70 -13.35 11.50
N GLY A 146 4.45 -13.34 11.01
CA GLY A 146 3.43 -12.41 11.50
C GLY A 146 2.02 -12.62 10.92
N ALA A 147 1.67 -13.86 10.57
CA ALA A 147 0.46 -14.15 9.80
C ALA A 147 -0.82 -13.65 10.50
N ASP A 148 -1.49 -12.68 9.85
CA ASP A 148 -2.80 -12.07 10.20
C ASP A 148 -2.94 -11.60 11.65
N SER A 149 -1.81 -11.22 12.24
CA SER A 149 -1.77 -10.82 13.63
C SER A 149 -1.30 -9.38 13.74
N THR A 150 -1.80 -8.69 14.76
CA THR A 150 -1.10 -7.52 15.30
C THR A 150 0.26 -7.91 15.87
N THR A 151 0.62 -9.19 15.95
CA THR A 151 1.87 -9.67 16.51
C THR A 151 2.84 -10.11 15.42
N ILE A 152 4.08 -9.61 15.49
CA ILE A 152 5.19 -10.04 14.64
C ILE A 152 6.27 -10.70 15.49
N THR A 153 6.79 -11.81 14.98
CA THR A 153 7.96 -12.49 15.53
C THR A 153 9.19 -12.06 14.77
N VAL A 154 10.25 -11.72 15.51
CA VAL A 154 11.55 -11.31 14.95
C VAL A 154 12.65 -12.25 15.40
N SER A 155 13.72 -12.32 14.62
CA SER A 155 14.96 -12.96 15.04
C SER A 155 15.69 -12.04 16.03
N GLY A 156 16.38 -12.62 17.01
CA GLY A 156 17.17 -11.86 17.98
C GLY A 156 16.32 -11.16 19.05
N SER A 157 16.84 -10.05 19.59
CA SER A 157 16.25 -9.30 20.70
C SER A 157 15.61 -8.00 20.26
N THR A 158 14.37 -7.72 20.64
CA THR A 158 13.64 -6.45 20.40
C THR A 158 14.24 -5.25 21.15
N VAL A 159 15.32 -5.46 21.92
CA VAL A 159 16.07 -4.42 22.62
C VAL A 159 16.59 -3.39 21.62
N GLY A 160 16.13 -2.14 21.77
CA GLY A 160 16.47 -1.02 20.89
C GLY A 160 15.28 -0.47 20.09
N ILE A 161 14.17 -1.20 20.02
CA ILE A 161 12.91 -0.68 19.48
C ILE A 161 12.21 0.12 20.58
N THR A 162 11.97 1.42 20.35
CA THR A 162 11.15 2.24 21.25
C THR A 162 9.67 2.02 20.97
N VAL A 163 8.80 2.33 21.93
CA VAL A 163 7.35 2.20 21.79
C VAL A 163 6.67 3.48 22.29
N PRO A 164 5.73 4.07 21.53
CA PRO A 164 5.37 3.71 20.16
C PRO A 164 6.47 4.10 19.15
N SER A 165 6.68 3.29 18.11
CA SER A 165 7.61 3.62 17.02
C SER A 165 7.11 3.15 15.66
N MET A 166 7.60 3.79 14.61
CA MET A 166 7.41 3.32 13.23
C MET A 166 8.55 2.37 12.85
N ILE A 167 8.17 1.24 12.25
CA ILE A 167 9.09 0.30 11.64
C ILE A 167 8.71 0.05 10.18
N LYS A 168 9.68 -0.43 9.41
CA LYS A 168 9.50 -0.88 8.03
C LYS A 168 10.02 -2.30 7.87
N ILE A 169 9.23 -3.13 7.21
CA ILE A 169 9.61 -4.48 6.77
C ILE A 169 9.26 -4.56 5.30
N LYS A 170 10.26 -4.65 4.41
CA LYS A 170 10.05 -4.56 2.95
C LYS A 170 9.26 -3.31 2.55
N ASP A 171 8.10 -3.49 1.95
CA ASP A 171 7.14 -2.47 1.52
C ASP A 171 6.05 -2.25 2.56
N GLN A 172 6.23 -2.65 3.82
CA GLN A 172 5.23 -2.50 4.88
C GLN A 172 5.73 -1.56 5.96
N LEU A 173 4.99 -0.47 6.17
CA LEU A 173 5.15 0.40 7.32
C LEU A 173 4.18 -0.07 8.39
N LEU A 174 4.65 -0.13 9.63
CA LEU A 174 3.90 -0.60 10.77
C LEU A 174 4.20 0.30 11.95
N ILE A 175 3.26 0.39 12.88
CA ILE A 175 3.47 1.08 14.15
C ILE A 175 3.52 0.04 15.25
N VAL A 176 4.65 -0.04 15.94
CA VAL A 176 4.81 -0.86 17.12
C VAL A 176 4.20 -0.15 18.32
N THR A 177 3.29 -0.82 19.01
CA THR A 177 2.55 -0.32 20.19
C THR A 177 2.93 -1.05 21.48
N ALA A 178 3.59 -2.22 21.39
CA ALA A 178 4.15 -2.91 22.54
C ALA A 178 5.28 -3.87 22.14
N LEU A 179 6.15 -4.20 23.10
CA LEU A 179 7.09 -5.32 23.00
C LEU A 179 6.57 -6.44 23.90
N ALA A 180 5.90 -7.44 23.32
CA ALA A 180 5.28 -8.53 24.06
C ALA A 180 6.33 -9.49 24.66
N SER A 181 7.49 -9.63 24.00
CA SER A 181 8.61 -10.43 24.49
C SER A 181 9.93 -9.95 23.88
N ALA A 182 11.03 -10.62 24.23
CA ALA A 182 12.34 -10.37 23.63
C ALA A 182 12.36 -10.63 22.11
N SER A 183 11.45 -11.42 21.55
CA SER A 183 11.40 -11.76 20.11
C SER A 183 10.05 -11.44 19.47
N THR A 184 9.20 -10.68 20.16
CA THR A 184 7.81 -10.46 19.74
C THR A 184 7.42 -9.02 19.95
N LEU A 185 6.87 -8.41 18.90
CA LEU A 185 6.37 -7.04 18.90
C LEU A 185 4.90 -7.01 18.50
N THR A 186 4.17 -6.06 19.07
CA THR A 186 2.75 -5.83 18.79
C THR A 186 2.61 -4.54 18.00
N ASN A 187 1.86 -4.59 16.91
CA ASN A 187 1.55 -3.49 16.03
C ASN A 187 0.16 -2.93 16.31
N ALA A 188 -0.05 -1.66 15.97
CA ALA A 188 -1.35 -1.01 16.03
C ALA A 188 -2.39 -1.70 15.12
N TRP A 189 -1.97 -2.10 13.92
CA TRP A 189 -2.80 -2.78 12.92
C TRP A 189 -2.16 -4.08 12.48
N ALA A 190 -3.01 -5.04 12.09
CA ALA A 190 -2.55 -6.33 11.60
C ALA A 190 -1.78 -6.16 10.29
N LEU A 191 -0.78 -7.02 10.09
CA LEU A 191 -0.17 -7.19 8.79
C LEU A 191 -1.01 -8.20 8.00
N PRO A 192 -1.66 -7.83 6.87
CA PRO A 192 -2.54 -8.74 6.14
C PRO A 192 -1.86 -10.07 5.81
N ALA A 193 -2.59 -11.19 5.96
CA ALA A 193 -2.05 -12.54 5.82
C ALA A 193 -1.29 -12.78 4.50
N ALA A 194 -1.86 -12.33 3.39
CA ALA A 194 -1.24 -12.46 2.06
C ALA A 194 0.12 -11.76 2.00
N THR A 195 0.20 -10.54 2.56
CA THR A 195 1.43 -9.77 2.66
C THR A 195 2.42 -10.43 3.61
N ALA A 196 1.98 -10.84 4.81
CA ALA A 196 2.82 -11.50 5.81
C ALA A 196 3.48 -12.77 5.27
N THR A 197 2.75 -13.53 4.43
CA THR A 197 3.22 -14.77 3.79
C THR A 197 4.17 -14.48 2.64
N ALA A 198 4.02 -13.34 1.95
CA ALA A 198 4.92 -12.92 0.88
C ALA A 198 6.27 -12.39 1.39
N ILE A 199 6.34 -11.92 2.65
CA ILE A 199 7.61 -11.50 3.25
C ILE A 199 8.40 -12.75 3.66
N ALA A 200 9.52 -13.00 2.96
CA ALA A 200 10.44 -14.07 3.34
C ALA A 200 11.02 -13.87 4.75
N GLY A 201 11.08 -14.95 5.53
CA GLY A 201 11.82 -14.97 6.79
C GLY A 201 13.27 -14.54 6.57
N GLY A 202 13.81 -13.75 7.50
CA GLY A 202 15.11 -13.11 7.38
C GLY A 202 15.09 -11.72 6.73
N ALA A 203 13.93 -11.18 6.33
CA ALA A 203 13.85 -9.83 5.80
C ALA A 203 14.32 -8.79 6.84
N THR A 204 15.23 -7.90 6.41
CA THR A 204 15.73 -6.79 7.24
C THR A 204 14.59 -5.88 7.65
N MET A 205 14.60 -5.51 8.93
CA MET A 205 13.69 -4.52 9.49
C MET A 205 14.41 -3.19 9.63
N TYR A 206 13.66 -2.10 9.51
CA TYR A 206 14.17 -0.76 9.70
C TYR A 206 13.30 -0.01 10.70
N THR A 207 13.89 0.95 11.41
CA THR A 207 13.19 1.82 12.36
C THR A 207 13.34 3.28 11.97
N ALA A 208 12.37 4.09 12.39
CA ALA A 208 12.44 5.53 12.28
C ALA A 208 13.11 6.17 13.51
N SER A 209 14.33 6.68 13.32
CA SER A 209 15.12 7.30 14.38
C SER A 209 14.82 8.79 14.62
N GLY A 210 14.00 9.41 13.76
CA GLY A 210 13.65 10.83 13.82
C GLY A 210 12.15 11.13 13.80
N VAL A 211 11.30 10.11 13.96
CA VAL A 211 9.84 10.27 13.93
C VAL A 211 9.27 9.91 15.29
N THR A 212 8.56 10.85 15.90
CA THR A 212 7.81 10.58 17.14
C THR A 212 6.40 10.21 16.77
N VAL A 213 5.95 9.03 17.18
CA VAL A 213 4.60 8.55 16.92
C VAL A 213 3.73 8.89 18.12
N THR A 214 2.68 9.69 17.95
CA THR A 214 1.75 9.97 19.07
C THR A 214 0.30 9.74 18.65
N ALA A 215 -0.44 9.10 19.55
CA ALA A 215 -1.85 8.81 19.36
C ALA A 215 -2.67 10.11 19.52
N ASP A 216 -3.39 10.50 18.47
CA ASP A 216 -4.28 11.66 18.45
C ASP A 216 -5.54 11.40 19.31
N VAL A 217 -6.18 12.47 19.78
CA VAL A 217 -7.41 12.41 20.56
C VAL A 217 -8.61 11.99 19.70
N CYS A 218 -8.57 12.28 18.40
CA CYS A 218 -9.59 11.90 17.42
C CYS A 218 -9.55 10.40 17.12
N LYS A 219 -10.65 9.72 17.45
CA LYS A 219 -10.88 8.31 17.10
C LYS A 219 -11.79 8.22 15.89
N ILE A 220 -11.45 7.38 14.92
CA ILE A 220 -12.25 7.21 13.70
C ILE A 220 -13.38 6.22 13.98
N ILE A 221 -14.63 6.70 14.01
CA ILE A 221 -15.79 5.79 14.17
C ILE A 221 -16.09 5.02 12.89
N ALA A 222 -16.01 5.72 11.76
CA ALA A 222 -16.32 5.16 10.47
C ALA A 222 -15.51 5.84 9.38
N TRP A 223 -15.03 5.05 8.44
CA TRP A 223 -14.41 5.51 7.22
C TRP A 223 -14.72 4.54 6.10
N THR A 224 -15.59 4.96 5.19
CA THR A 224 -15.98 4.19 4.00
C THR A 224 -14.84 4.15 2.98
N VAL A 225 -14.60 2.98 2.40
CA VAL A 225 -13.69 2.78 1.27
C VAL A 225 -14.08 3.71 0.13
N GLY A 226 -13.09 4.36 -0.47
CA GLY A 226 -13.34 5.34 -1.52
C GLY A 226 -13.71 6.73 -1.03
N SER A 227 -13.95 6.95 0.28
CA SER A 227 -14.09 8.29 0.87
C SER A 227 -12.72 8.86 1.23
N ASN A 228 -12.53 10.16 1.05
CA ASN A 228 -11.34 10.88 1.52
C ASN A 228 -11.59 11.68 2.80
N SER A 229 -12.73 11.47 3.47
CA SER A 229 -13.06 12.16 4.71
C SER A 229 -13.65 11.22 5.75
N PHE A 230 -13.36 11.49 7.02
CA PHE A 230 -13.88 10.78 8.19
C PHE A 230 -14.15 11.77 9.33
N SER A 231 -14.99 11.36 10.27
CA SER A 231 -15.30 12.15 11.47
C SER A 231 -14.66 11.55 12.71
N CYS A 232 -14.27 12.41 13.65
CA CYS A 232 -13.92 11.97 15.00
C CYS A 232 -15.14 11.35 15.69
N ALA A 233 -14.90 10.63 16.78
CA ALA A 233 -15.94 9.85 17.41
C ALA A 233 -17.01 10.70 18.10
N THR A 234 -16.58 11.83 18.65
CA THR A 234 -17.47 12.75 19.38
C THR A 234 -17.04 14.19 19.11
N ASP A 235 -17.95 15.13 19.31
CA ASP A 235 -17.68 16.57 19.31
C ASP A 235 -16.70 17.02 20.42
N ALA A 236 -16.59 16.25 21.50
CA ALA A 236 -15.56 16.46 22.53
C ALA A 236 -14.13 16.09 22.09
N GLN A 237 -13.96 15.37 20.99
CA GLN A 237 -12.65 15.00 20.47
C GLN A 237 -12.17 16.05 19.49
N VAL A 238 -11.35 16.97 20.00
CA VAL A 238 -10.65 17.95 19.17
C VAL A 238 -9.35 17.31 18.65
N PRO A 239 -9.21 17.10 17.33
CA PRO A 239 -7.97 16.53 16.79
C PRO A 239 -6.79 17.43 17.12
N THR A 240 -5.66 16.82 17.49
CA THR A 240 -4.40 17.56 17.68
C THR A 240 -3.68 17.80 16.35
N ALA A 241 -3.94 16.95 15.36
CA ALA A 241 -3.52 17.14 13.99
C ALA A 241 -4.07 18.47 13.43
N VAL A 242 -3.20 19.21 12.74
CA VAL A 242 -3.52 20.43 11.98
C VAL A 242 -3.51 20.14 10.47
N VAL A 243 -4.01 21.07 9.66
CA VAL A 243 -3.89 20.97 8.18
C VAL A 243 -2.40 20.87 7.80
N GLY A 244 -2.07 19.91 6.93
CA GLY A 244 -0.70 19.57 6.56
C GLY A 244 -0.06 18.46 7.39
N SER A 245 -0.65 18.10 8.54
CA SER A 245 -0.12 17.00 9.37
C SER A 245 -0.15 15.68 8.61
N LYS A 246 0.85 14.84 8.91
CA LYS A 246 0.83 13.44 8.48
C LYS A 246 0.11 12.62 9.52
N ILE A 247 -0.73 11.71 9.04
CA ILE A 247 -1.41 10.76 9.88
C ILE A 247 -1.19 9.34 9.39
N PHE A 248 -1.06 8.40 10.32
CA PHE A 248 -1.00 6.97 10.03
C PHE A 248 -2.28 6.29 10.48
N TYR A 249 -2.87 5.51 9.58
CA TYR A 249 -4.07 4.71 9.86
C TYR A 249 -4.09 3.46 8.99
N GLN A 250 -4.38 2.29 9.58
CA GLN A 250 -4.52 1.02 8.86
C GLN A 250 -3.35 0.71 7.90
N ASN A 251 -2.10 0.88 8.37
CA ASN A 251 -0.86 0.68 7.60
C ASN A 251 -0.64 1.62 6.41
N ALA A 252 -1.37 2.74 6.36
CA ALA A 252 -1.25 3.78 5.34
C ALA A 252 -0.99 5.17 5.95
N ILE A 253 -0.27 5.99 5.18
CA ILE A 253 -0.02 7.40 5.50
C ILE A 253 -0.97 8.26 4.70
N TYR A 254 -1.59 9.22 5.38
CA TYR A 254 -2.45 10.25 4.80
C TYR A 254 -1.96 11.64 5.22
N TYR A 255 -2.27 12.64 4.40
CA TYR A 255 -2.01 14.05 4.70
C TYR A 255 -3.32 14.77 4.93
N VAL A 256 -3.43 15.47 6.06
CA VAL A 256 -4.61 16.28 6.36
C VAL A 256 -4.67 17.46 5.41
N ARG A 257 -5.78 17.59 4.66
CA ARG A 257 -6.03 18.69 3.71
C ARG A 257 -6.99 19.73 4.23
N ALA A 258 -7.98 19.31 5.02
CA ALA A 258 -8.91 20.20 5.68
C ALA A 258 -9.39 19.61 6.99
N ILE A 259 -9.73 20.48 7.94
CA ILE A 259 -10.39 20.13 9.19
C ILE A 259 -11.57 21.07 9.33
N VAL A 260 -12.78 20.52 9.38
CA VAL A 260 -13.95 21.24 9.87
C VAL A 260 -13.97 21.01 11.38
N PRO A 261 -13.80 22.07 12.21
CA PRO A 261 -13.78 21.92 13.66
C PRO A 261 -15.06 21.31 14.19
N ALA A 262 -14.96 20.62 15.33
CA ALA A 262 -16.14 20.16 16.04
C ALA A 262 -16.97 21.37 16.51
N VAL A 263 -18.29 21.24 16.44
CA VAL A 263 -19.26 22.14 17.07
C VAL A 263 -20.19 21.30 17.92
N THR A 264 -20.85 21.88 18.93
CA THR A 264 -21.73 21.12 19.83
C THR A 264 -22.73 20.26 19.04
N GLY A 265 -22.70 18.94 19.29
CA GLY A 265 -23.51 17.94 18.62
C GLY A 265 -22.97 17.44 17.27
N THR A 266 -21.84 17.96 16.78
CA THR A 266 -21.24 17.61 15.49
C THR A 266 -19.72 17.38 15.65
N PRO A 267 -19.23 16.15 15.50
CA PRO A 267 -17.79 15.86 15.55
C PRO A 267 -16.99 16.58 14.47
N ALA A 268 -15.69 16.77 14.72
CA ALA A 268 -14.79 17.31 13.72
C ALA A 268 -14.75 16.38 12.48
N LEU A 269 -14.75 16.97 11.29
CA LEU A 269 -14.62 16.28 10.01
C LEU A 269 -13.23 16.55 9.43
N ILE A 270 -12.48 15.49 9.18
CA ILE A 270 -11.13 15.56 8.64
C ILE A 270 -11.18 15.06 7.20
N THR A 271 -10.64 15.87 6.28
CA THR A 271 -10.44 15.48 4.87
C THR A 271 -8.95 15.28 4.63
N VAL A 272 -8.60 14.18 3.97
CA VAL A 272 -7.24 13.80 3.62
C VAL A 272 -6.97 13.86 2.11
N ASP A 273 -5.70 13.68 1.74
CA ASP A 273 -5.20 13.80 0.38
C ASP A 273 -5.68 12.72 -0.59
N ARG A 274 -6.17 11.58 -0.09
CA ARG A 274 -6.56 10.44 -0.91
C ARG A 274 -7.72 9.65 -0.30
N LYS A 275 -8.33 8.81 -1.11
CA LYS A 275 -9.42 7.93 -0.69
C LYS A 275 -8.88 6.83 0.23
N PHE A 276 -9.70 6.42 1.20
CA PHE A 276 -9.42 5.27 2.05
C PHE A 276 -9.48 3.99 1.24
N GLY A 277 -8.44 3.16 1.39
CA GLY A 277 -8.30 1.90 0.67
C GLY A 277 -8.93 0.70 1.36
N GLY A 278 -9.46 0.88 2.57
CA GLY A 278 -9.99 -0.20 3.40
C GLY A 278 -9.11 -0.54 4.58
N LYS A 279 -9.62 -1.39 5.46
CA LYS A 279 -8.86 -1.90 6.60
C LYS A 279 -7.66 -2.73 6.14
N SER A 280 -6.61 -2.69 6.95
CA SER A 280 -5.42 -3.50 6.73
C SER A 280 -5.70 -5.01 6.74
N ALA A 281 -6.70 -5.47 7.48
CA ALA A 281 -7.00 -6.90 7.61
C ALA A 281 -7.69 -7.48 6.36
N ASP A 282 -8.69 -6.78 5.82
CA ASP A 282 -9.63 -7.35 4.84
C ASP A 282 -10.09 -6.37 3.75
N GLY A 283 -9.53 -5.16 3.70
CA GLY A 283 -9.90 -4.15 2.70
C GLY A 283 -11.32 -3.57 2.87
N SER A 284 -12.05 -3.94 3.93
CA SER A 284 -13.43 -3.49 4.13
C SER A 284 -13.53 -2.05 4.67
N ASP A 285 -14.75 -1.51 4.67
CA ASP A 285 -15.11 -0.27 5.36
C ASP A 285 -14.77 -0.35 6.85
N CYS A 286 -14.32 0.77 7.40
CA CYS A 286 -14.18 0.94 8.84
C CYS A 286 -15.52 1.34 9.47
N PHE A 287 -16.08 0.55 10.41
CA PHE A 287 -17.37 0.86 11.03
C PHE A 287 -17.51 0.31 12.47
N LYS A 288 -17.96 1.14 13.40
CA LYS A 288 -18.20 0.83 14.83
C LYS A 288 -19.25 -0.28 15.14
N GLY A 289 -19.75 -1.00 14.15
CA GLY A 289 -20.90 -1.92 14.29
C GLY A 289 -20.57 -3.40 14.41
N TYR A 290 -19.34 -3.82 14.15
CA TYR A 290 -18.95 -5.24 14.20
C TYR A 290 -18.10 -5.52 15.45
N THR A 291 -18.44 -6.59 16.18
CA THR A 291 -17.85 -6.95 17.49
C THR A 291 -16.37 -7.34 17.44
N ASN A 292 -15.78 -7.41 16.25
CA ASN A 292 -14.38 -7.71 15.98
C ASN A 292 -13.66 -6.59 15.20
N ASP A 293 -14.31 -5.45 14.96
CA ASP A 293 -13.72 -4.34 14.23
C ASP A 293 -12.89 -3.44 15.18
N ASN A 294 -11.62 -3.20 14.86
CA ASN A 294 -10.69 -2.45 15.73
C ASN A 294 -10.74 -0.93 15.52
N CYS A 295 -11.60 -0.47 14.62
CA CYS A 295 -11.77 0.93 14.25
C CYS A 295 -12.04 1.88 15.43
N ASP A 296 -12.80 1.43 16.41
CA ASP A 296 -13.32 2.24 17.53
C ASP A 296 -12.35 2.40 18.72
N THR A 297 -11.25 1.64 18.73
CA THR A 297 -10.20 1.73 19.77
C THR A 297 -8.93 2.42 19.29
N GLN A 298 -8.83 2.73 17.99
CA GLN A 298 -7.59 3.14 17.37
C GLN A 298 -7.54 4.64 17.12
N ASN A 299 -6.58 5.28 17.78
CA ASN A 299 -6.26 6.66 17.53
C ASN A 299 -5.53 6.78 16.20
N ILE A 300 -5.76 7.89 15.52
CA ILE A 300 -4.90 8.32 14.43
C ILE A 300 -3.52 8.61 15.00
N LEU A 301 -2.44 8.20 14.35
CA LEU A 301 -1.10 8.53 14.83
C LEU A 301 -0.58 9.71 14.01
N ALA A 302 -0.40 10.85 14.67
CA ALA A 302 0.13 12.05 14.05
C ALA A 302 1.67 12.09 14.20
N PHE A 303 2.33 12.62 13.16
CA PHE A 303 3.78 12.88 13.12
C PHE A 303 4.05 14.35 12.81
#